data_AF-A3XNT2-F1
#
_entry.id   AF-A3XNT2-F1
#
_cell.length_a   1.000
_cell.length_b   1.000
_cell.length_c   1.000
_cell.angle_alpha   90.00
_cell.angle_beta   90.00
_cell.angle_gamma   90.00
#
_symmetry.space_group_name_H-M   'P 1'
#
loop_
_entity.id
_entity.type
_entity.pdbx_description
1 polymer ?
#
loop_
_entity_poly.entity_id
_entity_poly.type
_entity_poly.pdbx_seq_one_letter_code
_entity_poly.pdbx_strand_id
1 'polypeptide(L)'
;MITFKKNIITLALTGALVGTLSTAAKAQEMQAPMTTQAQANITTAELSKFADAFQEVQVENQAAQQKMMGIIKDEGLDVQRFTEIQKAQMNPEAEVEATDEELKMHAAVVAELQKMQPALETKMAGIIEDHGLTLDRYKAVAMALQQDKELQKKFQGIMMKKQTEG
;
A
#
# COMPACT_ATOMS: atom_id res chain seq x y z
N MET A 1 -6.86 -2.41 39.32
CA MET A 1 -7.27 -1.17 38.64
C MET A 1 -6.01 -0.51 38.07
N ILE A 2 -5.86 -0.47 36.75
CA ILE A 2 -4.76 0.22 36.09
C ILE A 2 -5.39 1.22 35.13
N THR A 3 -5.13 2.51 35.38
CA THR A 3 -5.61 3.63 34.57
C THR A 3 -4.60 3.90 33.46
N PHE A 4 -5.00 3.78 32.20
CA PHE A 4 -4.19 4.22 31.06
C PHE A 4 -4.72 5.53 30.49
N LYS A 5 -3.77 6.43 30.22
CA LYS A 5 -3.98 7.83 29.82
C LYS A 5 -4.50 7.92 28.39
N LYS A 6 -5.46 8.83 28.20
CA LYS A 6 -6.16 9.17 26.96
C LYS A 6 -5.20 9.72 25.90
N ASN A 7 -5.07 9.04 24.77
CA ASN A 7 -4.69 9.65 23.49
C ASN A 7 -5.91 9.60 22.57
N ILE A 8 -6.70 10.67 22.59
CA ILE A 8 -7.86 10.82 21.71
C ILE A 8 -7.37 11.58 20.47
N ILE A 9 -7.16 10.88 19.38
CA ILE A 9 -7.11 11.50 18.04
C ILE A 9 -8.52 11.36 17.47
N THR A 10 -9.37 12.34 17.78
CA THR A 10 -10.69 12.49 17.18
C THR A 10 -10.53 12.87 15.71
N LEU A 11 -10.65 11.90 14.81
CA LEU A 11 -10.86 12.20 13.39
C LEU A 11 -12.37 12.29 13.14
N ALA A 12 -12.95 13.44 13.46
CA ALA A 12 -14.34 13.74 13.10
C ALA A 12 -14.41 14.05 11.59
N LEU A 13 -14.75 13.03 10.81
CA LEU A 13 -15.25 13.18 9.45
C LEU A 13 -16.77 13.44 9.53
N THR A 14 -17.15 14.71 9.58
CA THR A 14 -18.52 15.13 9.25
C THR A 14 -18.47 16.15 8.14
N GLY A 15 -18.57 15.63 6.91
CA GLY A 15 -19.01 16.43 5.77
C GLY A 15 -20.45 16.85 5.97
N ALA A 16 -20.66 18.09 6.39
CA ALA A 16 -21.92 18.79 6.24
C ALA A 16 -21.63 20.16 5.62
N LEU A 17 -21.91 20.26 4.33
CA LEU A 17 -22.05 21.48 3.56
C LEU A 17 -23.05 22.42 4.26
N VAL A 18 -22.56 23.48 4.93
CA VAL A 18 -23.30 24.73 5.10
C VAL A 18 -22.31 25.88 5.02
N GLY A 19 -22.32 26.60 3.90
CA GLY A 19 -21.65 27.88 3.79
C GLY A 19 -22.40 28.95 4.58
N THR A 20 -21.69 29.77 5.35
CA THR A 20 -21.84 31.23 5.44
C THR A 20 -20.74 31.83 6.35
N LEU A 21 -19.99 32.77 5.77
CA LEU A 21 -19.12 33.83 6.31
C LEU A 21 -18.59 33.78 7.76
N SER A 22 -17.26 33.84 7.92
CA SER A 22 -16.57 34.88 8.71
C SER A 22 -15.04 34.84 8.52
N THR A 23 -14.45 36.00 8.31
CA THR A 23 -13.04 36.30 8.05
C THR A 23 -12.16 36.17 9.30
N ALA A 24 -11.11 35.34 9.28
CA ALA A 24 -9.86 35.55 10.03
C ALA A 24 -8.75 34.59 9.57
N ALA A 25 -7.53 35.09 9.57
CA ALA A 25 -6.35 34.58 8.90
C ALA A 25 -5.67 33.36 9.57
N LYS A 26 -4.81 32.72 8.75
CA LYS A 26 -3.73 31.74 9.07
C LYS A 26 -4.15 30.30 9.39
N ALA A 27 -4.25 29.49 8.34
CA ALA A 27 -3.77 28.11 8.32
C ALA A 27 -3.46 27.71 6.86
N GLN A 28 -2.45 28.35 6.28
CA GLN A 28 -1.88 28.00 4.98
C GLN A 28 -0.42 27.63 5.24
N GLU A 29 -0.19 26.35 5.55
CA GLU A 29 1.10 25.65 5.73
C GLU A 29 0.69 24.21 6.14
N MET A 30 0.86 23.12 5.39
CA MET A 30 1.74 22.77 4.29
C MET A 30 1.00 21.80 3.35
N GLN A 31 0.94 22.11 2.06
CA GLN A 31 1.01 21.09 1.01
C GLN A 31 2.20 21.48 0.16
N ALA A 32 3.32 20.78 0.34
CA ALA A 32 4.43 20.89 -0.59
C ALA A 32 3.92 20.50 -1.99
N PRO A 33 4.07 21.35 -3.02
CA PRO A 33 3.76 20.96 -4.38
C PRO A 33 4.87 20.01 -4.85
N MET A 34 4.76 18.72 -4.55
CA MET A 34 5.71 17.70 -5.01
C MET A 34 5.30 17.00 -6.32
N THR A 35 4.43 17.59 -7.15
CA THR A 35 3.85 16.82 -8.28
C THR A 35 4.15 17.33 -9.69
N THR A 36 4.69 18.53 -9.89
CA THR A 36 4.87 19.03 -11.27
C THR A 36 6.11 18.48 -11.99
N GLN A 37 7.16 18.05 -11.28
CA GLN A 37 8.37 17.50 -11.93
C GLN A 37 8.33 15.99 -12.20
N ALA A 38 7.55 15.22 -11.44
CA ALA A 38 7.46 13.76 -11.62
C ALA A 38 6.65 13.36 -12.87
N GLN A 39 5.73 14.23 -13.32
CA GLN A 39 4.90 14.03 -14.53
C GLN A 39 5.62 14.40 -15.83
N ALA A 40 6.87 14.87 -15.78
CA ALA A 40 7.62 15.24 -16.98
C ALA A 40 7.90 14.01 -17.86
N ASN A 41 7.27 13.97 -19.04
CA ASN A 41 7.59 13.16 -20.22
C ASN A 41 7.89 11.67 -19.99
N ILE A 42 6.86 10.90 -19.60
CA ILE A 42 6.95 9.43 -19.64
C ILE A 42 7.06 8.98 -21.09
N THR A 43 8.22 8.46 -21.45
CA THR A 43 8.49 7.95 -22.80
C THR A 43 7.95 6.53 -22.97
N THR A 44 7.76 6.09 -24.22
CA THR A 44 7.38 4.69 -24.51
C THR A 44 8.43 3.69 -23.99
N ALA A 45 9.71 4.04 -24.06
CA ALA A 45 10.79 3.18 -23.55
C ALA A 45 10.75 3.05 -22.02
N GLU A 46 10.51 4.16 -21.32
CA GLU A 46 10.31 4.16 -19.87
C GLU A 46 9.06 3.36 -19.48
N LEU A 47 7.96 3.51 -20.23
CA LEU A 47 6.72 2.78 -20.00
C LEU A 47 6.89 1.26 -20.25
N SER A 48 7.77 0.87 -21.19
CA SER A 48 8.13 -0.53 -21.39
C SER A 48 8.91 -1.10 -20.21
N LYS A 49 9.95 -0.41 -19.73
CA LYS A 49 10.70 -0.83 -18.53
C LYS A 49 9.79 -0.94 -17.31
N PHE A 50 8.86 0.01 -17.17
CA PHE A 50 7.85 -0.04 -16.12
C PHE A 50 6.96 -1.26 -16.27
N ALA A 51 6.53 -1.62 -17.49
CA ALA A 51 5.72 -2.81 -17.72
C ALA A 51 6.45 -4.10 -17.32
N ASP A 52 7.74 -4.22 -17.64
CA ASP A 52 8.56 -5.37 -17.26
C ASP A 52 8.72 -5.48 -15.73
N ALA A 53 9.13 -4.39 -15.08
CA ALA A 53 9.21 -4.32 -13.63
C ALA A 53 7.86 -4.60 -12.96
N PHE A 54 6.77 -4.05 -13.51
CA PHE A 54 5.42 -4.23 -12.97
C PHE A 54 4.95 -5.69 -13.02
N GLN A 55 5.29 -6.43 -14.07
CA GLN A 55 4.97 -7.86 -14.17
C GLN A 55 5.71 -8.68 -13.11
N GLU A 56 7.01 -8.46 -12.94
CA GLU A 56 7.79 -9.18 -11.93
C GLU A 56 7.40 -8.80 -10.51
N VAL A 57 7.15 -7.50 -10.25
CA VAL A 57 6.60 -7.03 -8.98
C VAL A 57 5.26 -7.69 -8.68
N GLN A 58 4.38 -7.89 -9.67
CA GLN A 58 3.12 -8.62 -9.46
C GLN A 58 3.34 -10.09 -9.07
N VAL A 59 4.26 -10.79 -9.74
CA VAL A 59 4.59 -12.19 -9.40
C VAL A 59 5.12 -12.27 -7.98
N GLU A 60 6.02 -11.37 -7.60
CA GLU A 60 6.58 -11.36 -6.27
C GLU A 60 5.55 -10.99 -5.20
N ASN A 61 4.64 -10.05 -5.49
CA ASN A 61 3.53 -9.72 -4.59
C ASN A 61 2.61 -10.93 -4.36
N GLN A 62 2.34 -11.73 -5.39
CA GLN A 62 1.59 -12.98 -5.23
C GLN A 62 2.36 -13.98 -4.36
N ALA A 63 3.67 -14.13 -4.57
CA ALA A 63 4.50 -15.00 -3.74
C ALA A 63 4.51 -14.54 -2.27
N ALA A 64 4.61 -13.24 -2.02
CA ALA A 64 4.52 -12.66 -0.69
C ALA A 64 3.15 -12.93 -0.03
N GLN A 65 2.05 -12.80 -0.78
CA GLN A 65 0.71 -13.15 -0.29
C GLN A 65 0.59 -14.63 0.09
N GLN A 66 1.12 -15.54 -0.75
CA GLN A 66 1.14 -16.97 -0.44
C GLN A 66 1.95 -17.26 0.83
N LYS A 67 3.11 -16.61 0.98
CA LYS A 67 3.96 -16.76 2.17
C LYS A 67 3.26 -16.25 3.44
N MET A 68 2.58 -15.10 3.37
CA MET A 68 1.78 -14.58 4.49
C MET A 68 0.68 -15.56 4.90
N MET A 69 -0.05 -16.13 3.93
CA MET A 69 -1.06 -17.15 4.22
C MET A 69 -0.46 -18.42 4.84
N GLY A 70 0.75 -18.80 4.43
CA GLY A 70 1.51 -19.90 5.05
C GLY A 70 1.79 -19.62 6.53
N ILE A 71 2.38 -18.48 6.85
CA ILE A 71 2.70 -18.07 8.23
C ILE A 71 1.46 -18.08 9.13
N ILE A 72 0.34 -17.54 8.63
CA ILE A 72 -0.92 -17.53 9.38
C ILE A 72 -1.36 -18.97 9.74
N LYS A 73 -1.31 -19.88 8.76
CA LYS A 73 -1.69 -21.28 8.95
C LYS A 73 -0.73 -22.06 9.84
N ASP A 74 0.57 -21.81 9.70
CA ASP A 74 1.62 -22.48 10.48
C ASP A 74 1.50 -22.14 11.98
N GLU A 75 1.08 -20.92 12.29
CA GLU A 75 0.77 -20.46 13.66
C GLU A 75 -0.62 -20.93 14.16
N GLY A 76 -1.37 -21.72 13.37
CA GLY A 76 -2.65 -22.31 13.78
C GLY A 76 -3.88 -21.42 13.61
N LEU A 77 -3.74 -20.27 12.93
CA LEU A 77 -4.86 -19.41 12.55
C LEU A 77 -5.26 -19.63 11.10
N ASP A 78 -6.51 -19.34 10.75
CA ASP A 78 -6.87 -19.11 9.35
C ASP A 78 -6.85 -17.61 9.01
N VAL A 79 -6.84 -17.31 7.71
CA VAL A 79 -6.70 -15.93 7.21
C VAL A 79 -7.89 -15.06 7.59
N GLN A 80 -9.11 -15.61 7.62
CA GLN A 80 -10.29 -14.86 8.06
C GLN A 80 -10.16 -14.52 9.53
N ARG A 81 -9.80 -15.50 10.36
CA ARG A 81 -9.68 -15.29 11.81
C ARG A 81 -8.58 -14.31 12.18
N PHE A 82 -7.42 -14.41 11.53
CA PHE A 82 -6.35 -13.41 11.65
C PHE A 82 -6.86 -12.00 11.30
N THR A 83 -7.59 -11.86 10.19
CA THR A 83 -8.11 -10.57 9.72
C THR A 83 -9.15 -9.97 10.68
N GLU A 84 -10.03 -10.79 11.25
CA GLU A 84 -11.01 -10.37 12.25
C GLU A 84 -10.32 -9.78 13.50
N ILE A 85 -9.37 -10.52 14.05
CA ILE A 85 -8.61 -10.09 15.23
C ILE A 85 -7.80 -8.82 14.93
N GLN A 86 -7.11 -8.80 13.79
CA GLN A 86 -6.31 -7.64 13.37
C GLN A 86 -7.18 -6.39 13.20
N LYS A 87 -8.35 -6.50 12.57
CA LYS A 87 -9.27 -5.37 12.37
C LYS A 87 -9.77 -4.82 13.70
N ALA A 88 -10.09 -5.69 14.64
CA ALA A 88 -10.52 -5.27 15.96
C ALA A 88 -9.40 -4.61 16.77
N GLN A 89 -8.17 -5.12 16.68
CA GLN A 89 -7.01 -4.48 17.34
C GLN A 89 -6.70 -3.08 16.78
N MET A 90 -6.99 -2.82 15.50
CA MET A 90 -6.78 -1.50 14.88
C MET A 90 -7.92 -0.52 15.10
N ASN A 91 -9.11 -0.99 15.47
CA ASN A 91 -10.29 -0.15 15.67
C ASN A 91 -10.67 -0.09 17.15
N PRO A 92 -10.50 1.05 17.84
CA PRO A 92 -10.81 1.16 19.27
C PRO A 92 -12.30 0.97 19.61
N GLU A 93 -13.19 1.03 18.61
CA GLU A 93 -14.64 0.79 18.77
C GLU A 93 -15.05 -0.63 18.36
N ALA A 94 -14.14 -1.43 17.80
CA ALA A 94 -14.45 -2.80 17.41
C ALA A 94 -14.25 -3.75 18.58
N GLU A 95 -15.28 -4.53 18.88
CA GLU A 95 -15.19 -5.66 19.79
C GLU A 95 -14.90 -6.93 18.98
N VAL A 96 -13.93 -7.72 19.45
CA VAL A 96 -13.72 -9.10 18.98
C VAL A 96 -13.68 -10.00 20.20
N GLU A 97 -14.51 -11.04 20.17
CA GLU A 97 -14.37 -12.15 21.11
C GLU A 97 -13.24 -13.04 20.61
N ALA A 98 -12.04 -12.84 21.14
CA ALA A 98 -10.87 -13.67 20.86
C ALA A 98 -10.33 -14.27 22.16
N THR A 99 -9.96 -15.54 22.10
CA THR A 99 -9.33 -16.24 23.23
C THR A 99 -7.90 -15.75 23.45
N ASP A 100 -7.36 -15.95 24.65
CA ASP A 100 -5.95 -15.64 24.95
C ASP A 100 -4.98 -16.40 24.02
N GLU A 101 -5.35 -17.59 23.57
CA GLU A 101 -4.55 -18.39 22.63
C GLU A 101 -4.56 -17.76 21.23
N GLU A 102 -5.73 -17.37 20.72
CA GLU A 102 -5.85 -16.68 19.43
C GLU A 102 -5.09 -15.35 19.41
N LEU A 103 -5.12 -14.60 20.52
CA LEU A 103 -4.36 -13.35 20.66
C LEU A 103 -2.85 -13.60 20.64
N LYS A 104 -2.37 -14.70 21.22
CA LYS A 104 -0.95 -15.10 21.17
C LYS A 104 -0.54 -15.52 19.77
N MET A 105 -1.32 -16.38 19.11
CA MET A 105 -1.07 -16.81 17.73
C MET A 105 -1.05 -15.60 16.78
N HIS A 106 -2.03 -14.70 16.93
CA HIS A 106 -2.07 -13.46 16.15
C HIS A 106 -0.82 -12.60 16.35
N ALA A 107 -0.39 -12.41 17.60
CA ALA A 107 0.83 -11.64 17.90
C ALA A 107 2.09 -12.29 17.30
N ALA A 108 2.18 -13.63 17.31
CA ALA A 108 3.28 -14.36 16.68
C ALA A 108 3.30 -14.16 15.15
N VAL A 109 2.13 -14.29 14.50
CA VAL A 109 1.98 -14.00 13.07
C VAL A 109 2.41 -12.57 12.75
N VAL A 110 1.93 -11.57 13.49
CA VAL A 110 2.30 -10.16 13.27
C VAL A 110 3.82 -9.96 13.38
N ALA A 111 4.47 -10.57 14.37
CA ALA A 111 5.91 -10.48 14.54
C ALA A 111 6.68 -11.09 13.37
N GLU A 112 6.26 -12.24 12.85
CA GLU A 112 6.87 -12.86 11.67
C GLU A 112 6.66 -12.03 10.40
N LEU A 113 5.45 -11.50 10.20
CA LEU A 113 5.16 -10.62 9.06
C LEU A 113 5.99 -9.33 9.11
N GLN A 114 6.21 -8.75 10.29
CA GLN A 114 7.07 -7.57 10.48
C GLN A 114 8.51 -7.86 10.09
N LYS A 115 9.05 -9.03 10.44
CA LYS A 115 10.42 -9.44 10.06
C LYS A 115 10.60 -9.58 8.56
N MET A 116 9.53 -9.88 7.82
CA MET A 116 9.58 -9.99 6.36
C MET A 116 9.58 -8.65 5.63
N GLN A 117 9.07 -7.57 6.23
CA GLN A 117 8.91 -6.29 5.54
C GLN A 117 10.19 -5.77 4.89
N PRO A 118 11.36 -5.71 5.58
CA PRO A 118 12.57 -5.19 4.96
C PRO A 118 13.07 -6.03 3.79
N ALA A 119 12.88 -7.36 3.86
CA ALA A 119 13.27 -8.27 2.79
C ALA A 119 12.38 -8.09 1.55
N LEU A 120 11.07 -7.90 1.75
CA LEU A 120 10.15 -7.59 0.67
C LEU A 120 10.46 -6.23 0.04
N GLU A 121 10.70 -5.20 0.85
CA GLU A 121 11.08 -3.87 0.36
C GLU A 121 12.37 -3.91 -0.48
N THR A 122 13.40 -4.60 0.02
CA THR A 122 14.67 -4.79 -0.69
C THR A 122 14.47 -5.51 -2.01
N LYS A 123 13.66 -6.58 -2.01
CA LYS A 123 13.38 -7.35 -3.23
C LYS A 123 12.61 -6.55 -4.27
N MET A 124 11.62 -5.76 -3.84
CA MET A 124 10.88 -4.85 -4.71
C MET A 124 11.79 -3.79 -5.33
N ALA A 125 12.65 -3.17 -4.52
CA ALA A 125 13.60 -2.19 -5.00
C ALA A 125 14.56 -2.83 -6.03
N GLY A 126 15.08 -4.02 -5.74
CA GLY A 126 15.95 -4.76 -6.64
C GLY A 126 15.31 -5.04 -8.00
N ILE A 127 14.08 -5.57 -8.04
CA ILE A 127 13.35 -5.81 -9.30
C ILE A 127 13.22 -4.51 -10.12
N ILE A 128 12.87 -3.39 -9.47
CA ILE A 128 12.70 -2.11 -10.16
C ILE A 128 14.05 -1.62 -10.74
N GLU A 129 15.13 -1.76 -9.96
CA GLU A 129 16.48 -1.37 -10.36
C GLU A 129 17.03 -2.24 -11.49
N ASP A 130 16.77 -3.55 -11.47
CA ASP A 130 17.18 -4.51 -12.51
C ASP A 130 16.58 -4.15 -13.88
N HIS A 131 15.38 -3.57 -13.90
CA HIS A 131 14.73 -3.04 -15.11
C HIS A 131 15.15 -1.61 -15.47
N GLY A 132 16.16 -1.07 -14.78
CA GLY A 132 16.77 0.23 -15.06
C GLY A 132 15.87 1.41 -14.71
N LEU A 133 15.07 1.27 -13.64
CA LEU A 133 14.26 2.32 -13.05
C LEU A 133 14.72 2.57 -11.61
N THR A 134 14.50 3.79 -11.11
CA THR A 134 14.56 4.05 -9.67
C THR A 134 13.19 3.85 -9.05
N LEU A 135 13.12 3.60 -7.74
CA LEU A 135 11.86 3.46 -7.02
C LEU A 135 10.96 4.71 -7.18
N ASP A 136 11.53 5.91 -7.12
CA ASP A 136 10.79 7.15 -7.30
C ASP A 136 10.26 7.29 -8.72
N ARG A 137 11.03 6.86 -9.73
CA ARG A 137 10.58 6.87 -11.12
C ARG A 137 9.46 5.87 -11.35
N TYR A 138 9.57 4.67 -10.78
CA TYR A 138 8.50 3.67 -10.80
C TYR A 138 7.20 4.21 -10.17
N LYS A 139 7.28 4.84 -8.99
CA LYS A 139 6.13 5.47 -8.33
C LYS A 139 5.54 6.60 -9.17
N ALA A 140 6.37 7.44 -9.77
CA ALA A 140 5.92 8.53 -10.63
C ALA A 140 5.15 8.02 -11.87
N VAL A 141 5.64 6.96 -12.52
CA VAL A 141 4.94 6.32 -13.65
C VAL A 141 3.63 5.70 -13.20
N ALA A 142 3.60 5.00 -12.06
CA ALA A 142 2.38 4.42 -11.50
C ALA A 142 1.31 5.51 -11.20
N MET A 143 1.72 6.63 -10.58
CA MET A 143 0.82 7.75 -10.30
C MET A 143 0.31 8.41 -11.59
N ALA A 144 1.17 8.61 -12.58
CA ALA A 144 0.77 9.15 -13.87
C ALA A 144 -0.21 8.22 -14.59
N LEU A 145 0.03 6.89 -14.53
CA LEU A 145 -0.88 5.90 -15.08
C LEU A 145 -2.27 5.94 -14.42
N GLN A 146 -2.38 6.30 -13.14
CA GLN A 146 -3.69 6.46 -12.51
C GLN A 146 -4.47 7.66 -13.04
N GLN A 147 -3.77 8.72 -13.49
CA GLN A 147 -4.35 10.02 -13.83
C GLN A 147 -4.52 10.23 -15.35
N ASP A 148 -3.64 9.67 -16.17
CA ASP A 148 -3.60 9.89 -17.62
C ASP A 148 -4.19 8.71 -18.41
N LYS A 149 -5.34 8.95 -19.05
CA LYS A 149 -6.07 7.98 -19.87
C LYS A 149 -5.33 7.56 -21.14
N GLU A 150 -4.59 8.46 -21.76
CA GLU A 150 -3.82 8.14 -22.97
C GLU A 150 -2.59 7.31 -22.61
N LEU A 151 -1.97 7.60 -21.47
CA LEU A 151 -0.90 6.78 -20.93
C LEU A 151 -1.39 5.37 -20.56
N GLN A 152 -2.58 5.24 -19.97
CA GLN A 152 -3.22 3.94 -19.70
C GLN A 152 -3.38 3.10 -20.98
N LYS A 153 -3.88 3.70 -22.08
CA LYS A 153 -4.02 3.00 -23.36
C LYS A 153 -2.67 2.54 -23.92
N LYS A 154 -1.64 3.40 -23.86
CA LYS A 154 -0.28 3.04 -24.30
C LYS A 154 0.27 1.87 -23.48
N PHE A 155 0.10 1.91 -22.16
CA PHE A 155 0.53 0.84 -21.27
C PHE A 155 -0.19 -0.47 -21.57
N GLN A 156 -1.52 -0.44 -21.74
CA GLN A 156 -2.29 -1.63 -22.15
C GLN A 156 -1.79 -2.20 -23.47
N GLY A 157 -1.49 -1.36 -24.47
CA GLY A 157 -0.93 -1.80 -25.74
C GLY A 157 0.45 -2.47 -25.60
N ILE A 158 1.31 -1.95 -24.72
CA ILE A 158 2.61 -2.58 -24.42
C ILE A 158 2.39 -3.95 -23.76
N MET A 159 1.52 -4.02 -22.76
CA MET A 159 1.20 -5.26 -22.05
C MET A 159 0.63 -6.33 -22.98
N MET A 160 -0.29 -5.96 -23.89
CA MET A 160 -0.84 -6.88 -24.89
C MET A 160 0.23 -7.43 -25.82
N LYS A 161 1.13 -6.56 -26.33
CA LYS A 161 2.24 -7.00 -27.21
C LYS A 161 3.16 -7.99 -26.50
N LYS A 162 3.54 -7.69 -25.25
CA LYS A 162 4.38 -8.57 -24.44
C LYS A 162 3.74 -9.94 -24.18
N GLN A 163 2.41 -10.02 -24.10
CA GLN A 163 1.69 -11.29 -23.97
C GLN A 163 1.65 -12.11 -25.28
N THR A 164 1.75 -11.45 -26.43
CA THR A 164 1.71 -12.12 -27.74
C THR A 164 3.08 -12.46 -28.32
N GLU A 165 4.14 -11.82 -27.81
CA GLU A 165 5.54 -12.00 -28.26
C GLU A 165 6.36 -12.89 -27.32
N GLY A 166 5.78 -13.33 -26.19
CA GLY A 166 6.39 -14.23 -25.21
C GLY A 166 6.12 -15.71 -25.42
#